data_AF-A0A7J0BXD4-F1
#
_entry.id   AF-A0A7J0BXD4-F1
#
_cell.length_a   1.000
_cell.length_b   1.000
_cell.length_c   1.000
_cell.angle_alpha   90.00
_cell.angle_beta   90.00
_cell.angle_gamma   90.00
#
_symmetry.space_group_name_H-M   'P 1'
#
loop_
_entity.id
_entity.type
_entity.pdbx_description
1 polymer ?
#
loop_
_entity_poly.entity_id
_entity_poly.type
_entity_poly.pdbx_seq_one_letter_code
_entity_poly.pdbx_strand_id
1 'polypeptide(L)'
;MKLIKTSARQCEDLDARLAALPDEITEEERDLFFRVVSTELEDWQIRQILEPSAIYRRQESVLACHWHPEFVSMDMCRSRIETMFPNAQDHLIIPTQHNELMSYGPYSGVEVDCYSSGFNQKVQLLLHFTNERVAEAHVLKSILTHTFKYRSSQLFEFMHCFTRPHQDRLDRAARNTGADEQLVGFLCAMVGKIQTLLDDNWSSVPPMSVKNKLLRNFFDGLRPRYGDLFIDRAQAFLKAVKELVKQEFSLDYFYRASEVIEETRSLGGCVVIPHPEEFWPILLRGYDVDGYEVWNPQSRRYTEFLIEVVNRHNRTRAASQRELLIFMGDDCHLGEKARPLEQQDPEKSIREVGLQPAWDDLNIRKKLIIGEVSRNTVIRRYRERLAG
;
A
#
# COMPACT_ATOMS: atom_id res chain seq x y z
N MET A 1 1.44 15.53 29.30
CA MET A 1 2.48 14.59 29.74
C MET A 1 3.47 14.43 28.59
N LYS A 2 4.67 15.03 28.67
CA LYS A 2 5.68 14.90 27.62
C LYS A 2 6.10 13.43 27.56
N LEU A 3 5.81 12.76 26.45
CA LEU A 3 6.38 11.44 26.15
C LEU A 3 7.90 11.60 26.17
N ILE A 4 8.53 11.08 27.21
CA ILE A 4 9.97 10.88 27.26
C ILE A 4 10.25 9.90 26.11
N LYS A 5 10.86 10.39 25.02
CA LYS A 5 11.45 9.50 24.02
C LYS A 5 12.36 8.53 24.78
N THR A 6 12.04 7.25 24.74
CA THR A 6 12.93 6.19 25.18
C THR A 6 14.31 6.48 24.59
N SER A 7 15.36 6.51 25.41
CA SER A 7 16.71 6.77 24.93
C SER A 7 17.05 5.76 23.83
N ALA A 8 17.35 6.25 22.63
CA ALA A 8 17.73 5.40 21.50
C ALA A 8 18.87 4.45 21.92
N ARG A 9 18.76 3.16 21.59
CA ARG A 9 19.84 2.21 21.90
C ARG A 9 21.09 2.63 21.15
N GLN A 10 22.15 2.93 21.90
CA GLN A 10 23.49 3.12 21.36
C GLN A 10 24.25 1.80 21.45
N CYS A 11 25.08 1.53 20.45
CA CYS A 11 25.98 0.38 20.41
C CYS A 11 27.38 0.89 20.74
N GLU A 12 27.87 0.64 21.95
CA GLU A 12 29.16 1.17 22.44
C GLU A 12 30.37 0.60 21.68
N ASP A 13 30.23 -0.57 21.06
CA ASP A 13 31.25 -1.32 20.33
C ASP A 13 30.98 -1.39 18.80
N LEU A 14 30.23 -0.42 18.26
CA LEU A 14 29.79 -0.43 16.84
C LEU A 14 30.97 -0.61 15.87
N ASP A 15 32.05 0.15 16.02
CA ASP A 15 33.19 0.09 15.11
C ASP A 15 33.87 -1.29 15.12
N ALA A 16 33.99 -1.90 16.29
CA ALA A 16 34.54 -3.25 16.42
C ALA A 16 33.61 -4.29 15.75
N ARG A 17 32.29 -4.14 15.89
CA ARG A 17 31.30 -5.01 15.23
C ARG A 17 31.31 -4.88 13.72
N LEU A 18 31.48 -3.66 13.20
CA LEU A 18 31.55 -3.41 11.76
C LEU A 18 32.86 -3.93 11.18
N ALA A 19 33.97 -3.81 11.90
CA ALA A 19 35.26 -4.37 11.49
C ALA A 19 35.28 -5.91 11.53
N ALA A 20 34.53 -6.52 12.45
CA ALA A 20 34.39 -7.97 12.60
C ALA A 20 33.14 -8.53 11.91
N LEU A 21 32.60 -7.84 10.90
CA LEU A 21 31.44 -8.31 10.15
C LEU A 21 31.78 -9.62 9.43
N PRO A 22 31.10 -10.75 9.71
CA PRO A 22 31.39 -12.00 9.04
C PRO A 22 31.06 -11.91 7.55
N ASP A 23 31.90 -12.47 6.69
CA ASP A 23 31.59 -12.61 5.26
C ASP A 23 30.46 -13.61 5.02
N GLU A 24 30.41 -14.67 5.84
CA GLU A 24 29.39 -15.72 5.75
C GLU A 24 28.06 -15.31 6.40
N ILE A 25 26.96 -15.94 5.95
CA ILE A 25 25.64 -15.81 6.54
C ILE A 25 25.60 -16.54 7.89
N THR A 26 25.38 -15.79 8.95
CA THR A 26 25.21 -16.31 10.31
C THR A 26 23.81 -16.91 10.52
N GLU A 27 23.68 -17.77 11.52
CA GLU A 27 22.38 -18.35 11.92
C GLU A 27 21.37 -17.25 12.34
N GLU A 28 21.82 -16.24 13.08
CA GLU A 28 20.99 -15.09 13.46
C GLU A 28 20.43 -14.33 12.25
N GLU A 29 21.25 -14.11 11.21
CA GLU A 29 20.84 -13.45 9.97
C GLU A 29 19.83 -14.31 9.20
N ARG A 30 20.04 -15.63 9.17
CA ARG A 30 19.12 -16.59 8.54
C ARG A 30 17.77 -16.62 9.25
N ASP A 31 17.75 -16.70 10.57
CA ASP A 31 16.54 -16.69 11.39
C ASP A 31 15.76 -15.39 11.25
N LEU A 32 16.48 -14.26 11.21
CA LEU A 32 15.87 -12.95 10.98
C LEU A 32 15.24 -12.88 9.59
N PHE A 33 15.92 -13.38 8.56
CA PHE A 33 15.39 -13.42 7.19
C PHE A 33 14.08 -14.19 7.13
N PHE A 34 14.03 -15.42 7.65
CA PHE A 34 12.82 -16.24 7.63
C PHE A 34 11.68 -15.63 8.43
N ARG A 35 11.99 -14.99 9.56
CA ARG A 35 10.99 -14.23 10.34
C ARG A 35 10.41 -13.06 9.55
N VAL A 36 11.23 -12.35 8.78
CA VAL A 36 10.82 -11.18 8.00
C VAL A 36 9.94 -11.55 6.80
N VAL A 37 10.20 -12.69 6.15
CA VAL A 37 9.44 -13.15 4.98
C VAL A 37 8.24 -14.02 5.32
N SER A 38 8.13 -14.47 6.57
CA SER A 38 7.01 -15.28 7.06
C SER A 38 5.67 -14.56 6.89
N THR A 39 4.67 -15.32 6.47
CA THR A 39 3.26 -14.92 6.44
C THR A 39 2.46 -15.59 7.56
N GLU A 40 3.09 -16.44 8.36
CA GLU A 40 2.47 -17.07 9.53
C GLU A 40 2.35 -16.05 10.66
N LEU A 41 1.22 -16.11 11.37
CA LEU A 41 0.90 -15.20 12.48
C LEU A 41 1.07 -15.94 13.81
N GLU A 42 1.85 -15.36 14.71
CA GLU A 42 1.93 -15.78 16.10
C GLU A 42 0.64 -15.42 16.87
N ASP A 43 0.34 -16.14 17.95
CA ASP A 43 -0.90 -15.96 18.75
C ASP A 43 -1.14 -14.52 19.22
N TRP A 44 -0.09 -13.77 19.53
CA TRP A 44 -0.22 -12.36 19.90
C TRP A 44 -0.57 -11.48 18.70
N GLN A 45 -0.07 -11.78 17.50
CA GLN A 45 -0.42 -11.06 16.26
C GLN A 45 -1.88 -11.33 15.90
N ILE A 46 -2.32 -12.59 16.03
CA ILE A 46 -3.72 -12.98 15.83
C ILE A 46 -4.64 -12.18 16.75
N ARG A 47 -4.36 -12.15 18.06
CA ARG A 47 -5.14 -11.37 19.03
C ARG A 47 -5.16 -9.88 18.67
N GLN A 48 -4.01 -9.30 18.34
CA GLN A 48 -3.91 -7.89 17.97
C GLN A 48 -4.70 -7.53 16.70
N ILE A 49 -4.75 -8.43 15.72
CA ILE A 49 -5.58 -8.27 14.52
C ILE A 49 -7.07 -8.37 14.86
N LEU A 50 -7.46 -9.30 15.72
CA LEU A 50 -8.87 -9.51 16.07
C LEU A 50 -9.42 -8.43 17.03
N GLU A 51 -8.56 -7.79 17.81
CA GLU A 51 -8.93 -6.75 18.77
C GLU A 51 -8.72 -5.34 18.19
N PRO A 52 -9.78 -4.68 17.67
CA PRO A 52 -9.65 -3.31 17.20
C PRO A 52 -9.42 -2.34 18.35
N SER A 53 -8.67 -1.27 18.08
CA SER A 53 -8.36 -0.23 19.08
C SER A 53 -9.59 0.59 19.49
N ALA A 54 -10.64 0.60 18.66
CA ALA A 54 -11.89 1.29 18.91
C ALA A 54 -13.09 0.54 18.30
N ILE A 55 -14.26 0.71 18.91
CA ILE A 55 -15.54 0.14 18.46
C ILE A 55 -16.52 1.27 18.15
N TYR A 56 -17.10 1.26 16.96
CA TYR A 56 -17.95 2.32 16.41
C TYR A 56 -19.41 1.90 16.34
N ARG A 57 -20.05 1.73 17.50
CA ARG A 57 -21.44 1.25 17.63
C ARG A 57 -22.50 2.09 16.92
N ARG A 58 -22.21 3.35 16.61
CA ARG A 58 -23.14 4.29 15.96
C ARG A 58 -23.01 4.33 14.44
N GLN A 59 -22.01 3.64 13.87
CA GLN A 59 -21.83 3.57 12.43
C GLN A 59 -22.67 2.41 11.88
N GLU A 60 -23.87 2.74 11.40
CA GLU A 60 -24.83 1.75 10.86
C GLU A 60 -24.51 1.32 9.42
N SER A 61 -23.63 2.05 8.73
CA SER A 61 -23.24 1.73 7.36
C SER A 61 -21.73 1.77 7.19
N VAL A 62 -21.18 0.75 6.53
CA VAL A 62 -19.73 0.56 6.34
C VAL A 62 -19.39 0.56 4.86
N LEU A 63 -18.56 1.50 4.43
CA LEU A 63 -18.04 1.59 3.07
C LEU A 63 -16.53 1.39 3.14
N ALA A 64 -15.98 0.44 2.40
CA ALA A 64 -14.54 0.23 2.30
C ALA A 64 -14.21 -0.27 0.89
N CYS A 65 -13.84 0.65 -0.01
CA CYS A 65 -13.50 0.32 -1.40
C CYS A 65 -12.02 0.55 -1.72
N HIS A 66 -11.19 0.82 -0.71
CA HIS A 66 -9.74 0.91 -0.86
C HIS A 66 -9.09 0.47 0.44
N TRP A 67 -8.62 -0.79 0.48
CA TRP A 67 -7.91 -1.38 1.62
C TRP A 67 -7.16 -2.66 1.20
N HIS A 68 -6.16 -3.04 1.99
CA HIS A 68 -5.17 -4.08 1.68
C HIS A 68 -5.12 -5.15 2.77
N PRO A 69 -5.63 -6.37 2.50
CA PRO A 69 -5.51 -7.50 3.43
C PRO A 69 -4.05 -7.87 3.74
N GLU A 70 -3.15 -7.68 2.78
CA GLU A 70 -1.78 -8.22 2.80
C GLU A 70 -1.82 -9.73 3.12
N PHE A 71 -1.08 -10.19 4.13
CA PHE A 71 -1.00 -11.60 4.52
C PHE A 71 -2.06 -12.00 5.56
N VAL A 72 -2.93 -11.07 5.99
CA VAL A 72 -3.99 -11.37 6.96
C VAL A 72 -5.15 -12.04 6.23
N SER A 73 -5.59 -13.19 6.77
CA SER A 73 -6.67 -13.96 6.16
C SER A 73 -7.97 -13.16 6.11
N MET A 74 -8.78 -13.41 5.07
CA MET A 74 -10.03 -12.69 4.88
C MET A 74 -11.04 -12.93 6.01
N ASP A 75 -11.00 -14.09 6.66
CA ASP A 75 -11.83 -14.41 7.82
C ASP A 75 -11.45 -13.56 9.05
N MET A 76 -10.14 -13.39 9.31
CA MET A 76 -9.69 -12.50 10.39
C MET A 76 -10.04 -11.04 10.09
N CYS A 77 -9.90 -10.60 8.84
CA CYS A 77 -10.35 -9.28 8.40
C CYS A 77 -11.85 -9.08 8.67
N ARG A 78 -12.68 -10.06 8.33
CA ARG A 78 -14.13 -10.04 8.60
C ARG A 78 -14.42 -9.92 10.10
N SER A 79 -13.82 -10.79 10.93
CA SER A 79 -14.03 -10.74 12.39
C SER A 79 -13.64 -9.41 13.01
N ARG A 80 -12.54 -8.79 12.55
CA ARG A 80 -12.15 -7.44 13.00
C ARG A 80 -13.20 -6.39 12.62
N ILE A 81 -13.66 -6.39 11.36
CA ILE A 81 -14.66 -5.43 10.86
C ILE A 81 -15.98 -5.56 11.62
N GLU A 82 -16.46 -6.79 11.83
CA GLU A 82 -17.69 -7.07 12.58
C GLU A 82 -17.58 -6.64 14.05
N THR A 83 -16.43 -6.88 14.68
CA THR A 83 -16.14 -6.42 16.06
C THR A 83 -16.13 -4.90 16.14
N MET A 84 -15.58 -4.24 15.12
CA MET A 84 -15.45 -2.79 15.07
C MET A 84 -16.78 -2.09 14.80
N PHE A 85 -17.67 -2.68 14.00
CA PHE A 85 -18.98 -2.11 13.62
C PHE A 85 -20.14 -3.06 13.97
N PRO A 86 -20.39 -3.35 15.27
CA PRO A 86 -21.29 -4.42 15.68
C PRO A 86 -22.77 -4.19 15.32
N ASN A 87 -23.15 -2.97 14.96
CA ASN A 87 -24.52 -2.59 14.61
C ASN A 87 -24.69 -2.24 13.13
N ALA A 88 -23.69 -2.49 12.28
CA ALA A 88 -23.78 -2.19 10.85
C ALA A 88 -24.92 -2.98 10.19
N GLN A 89 -25.79 -2.29 9.47
CA GLN A 89 -26.95 -2.85 8.76
C GLN A 89 -26.73 -2.90 7.25
N ASP A 90 -25.92 -1.99 6.70
CA ASP A 90 -25.56 -1.97 5.27
C ASP A 90 -24.05 -1.85 5.11
N HIS A 91 -23.50 -2.58 4.14
CA HIS A 91 -22.08 -2.50 3.85
C HIS A 91 -21.75 -2.72 2.37
N LEU A 92 -20.69 -2.05 1.94
CA LEU A 92 -20.01 -2.31 0.67
C LEU A 92 -18.51 -2.32 0.95
N ILE A 93 -17.96 -3.53 0.99
CA ILE A 93 -16.56 -3.79 1.37
C ILE A 93 -15.95 -4.56 0.21
N ILE A 94 -14.93 -3.99 -0.42
CA ILE A 94 -14.24 -4.54 -1.57
C ILE A 94 -12.73 -4.37 -1.34
N PRO A 95 -11.96 -5.45 -1.16
CA PRO A 95 -10.52 -5.39 -0.98
C PRO A 95 -9.83 -5.00 -2.28
N THR A 96 -8.70 -4.30 -2.20
CA THR A 96 -7.98 -3.79 -3.36
C THR A 96 -6.48 -4.01 -3.21
N GLN A 97 -6.07 -5.26 -3.07
CA GLN A 97 -4.65 -5.61 -2.94
C GLN A 97 -3.87 -5.20 -4.21
N HIS A 98 -2.63 -4.75 -4.05
CA HIS A 98 -1.79 -4.33 -5.18
C HIS A 98 -1.57 -5.46 -6.19
N ASN A 99 -2.13 -5.30 -7.40
CA ASN A 99 -2.02 -6.19 -8.56
C ASN A 99 -2.46 -7.64 -8.28
N GLU A 100 -3.29 -7.84 -7.26
CA GLU A 100 -3.82 -9.14 -6.89
C GLU A 100 -5.33 -9.01 -6.67
N LEU A 101 -6.09 -9.83 -7.39
CA LEU A 101 -7.54 -9.82 -7.30
C LEU A 101 -7.96 -10.56 -6.03
N MET A 102 -8.62 -9.85 -5.12
CA MET A 102 -9.08 -10.37 -3.83
C MET A 102 -10.60 -10.27 -3.74
N SER A 103 -11.23 -11.16 -2.99
CA SER A 103 -12.70 -11.20 -2.83
C SER A 103 -13.12 -11.02 -1.38
N TYR A 104 -14.18 -10.24 -1.15
CA TYR A 104 -14.88 -10.14 0.12
C TYR A 104 -16.39 -10.21 -0.13
N GLY A 105 -17.03 -11.26 0.40
CA GLY A 105 -18.45 -11.51 0.12
C GLY A 105 -18.70 -11.64 -1.39
N PRO A 106 -19.67 -10.91 -1.97
CA PRO A 106 -20.03 -11.03 -3.38
C PRO A 106 -19.18 -10.17 -4.33
N TYR A 107 -18.22 -9.40 -3.81
CA TYR A 107 -17.41 -8.48 -4.60
C TYR A 107 -15.93 -8.85 -4.60
N SER A 108 -15.29 -8.56 -5.73
CA SER A 108 -13.85 -8.67 -5.90
C SER A 108 -13.26 -7.33 -6.31
N GLY A 109 -12.03 -7.07 -5.88
CA GLY A 109 -11.33 -5.86 -6.25
C GLY A 109 -9.82 -6.02 -6.27
N VAL A 110 -9.18 -5.03 -6.89
CA VAL A 110 -7.74 -4.95 -7.05
C VAL A 110 -7.33 -3.48 -7.22
N GLU A 111 -6.19 -3.11 -6.65
CA GLU A 111 -5.52 -1.87 -7.01
C GLU A 111 -4.40 -2.17 -8.01
N VAL A 112 -4.53 -1.66 -9.23
CA VAL A 112 -3.59 -1.94 -10.32
C VAL A 112 -2.69 -0.74 -10.59
N ASP A 113 -1.39 -0.98 -10.77
CA ASP A 113 -0.48 0.04 -11.29
C ASP A 113 -0.56 0.11 -12.82
N CYS A 114 -0.68 1.33 -13.32
CA CYS A 114 -0.81 1.61 -14.75
C CYS A 114 0.14 2.73 -15.16
N TYR A 115 0.39 2.83 -16.46
CA TYR A 115 1.06 3.96 -17.07
C TYR A 115 0.05 4.98 -17.62
N SER A 116 0.19 6.25 -17.25
CA SER A 116 -0.57 7.35 -17.84
C SER A 116 0.27 8.11 -18.85
N SER A 117 0.10 7.79 -20.14
CA SER A 117 0.96 8.28 -21.24
C SER A 117 1.06 9.80 -21.36
N GLY A 118 -0.02 10.54 -21.10
CA GLY A 118 -0.03 12.00 -21.27
C GLY A 118 0.45 12.79 -20.08
N PHE A 119 0.78 12.11 -18.97
CA PHE A 119 1.56 12.72 -17.89
C PHE A 119 2.93 12.08 -17.72
N ASN A 120 3.23 11.05 -18.51
CA ASN A 120 4.44 10.27 -18.43
C ASN A 120 4.75 9.81 -16.99
N GLN A 121 3.74 9.26 -16.30
CA GLN A 121 3.87 8.83 -14.91
C GLN A 121 3.09 7.55 -14.61
N LYS A 122 3.53 6.84 -13.58
CA LYS A 122 2.77 5.75 -12.96
C LYS A 122 1.53 6.32 -12.29
N VAL A 123 0.38 5.69 -12.49
CA VAL A 123 -0.87 5.95 -11.78
C VAL A 123 -1.43 4.64 -11.23
N GLN A 124 -2.40 4.72 -10.33
CA GLN A 124 -3.11 3.55 -9.83
C GLN A 124 -4.59 3.66 -10.13
N LEU A 125 -5.26 2.52 -10.29
CA LEU A 125 -6.70 2.41 -10.46
C LEU A 125 -7.24 1.35 -9.50
N LEU A 126 -8.38 1.62 -8.90
CA LEU A 126 -9.16 0.61 -8.17
C LEU A 126 -10.17 0.01 -9.14
N LEU A 127 -10.11 -1.30 -9.32
CA LEU A 127 -11.05 -2.04 -10.16
C LEU A 127 -11.95 -2.87 -9.26
N HIS A 128 -13.26 -2.79 -9.47
CA HIS A 128 -14.25 -3.48 -8.65
C HIS A 128 -15.26 -4.25 -9.51
N PHE A 129 -15.59 -5.46 -9.08
CA PHE A 129 -16.43 -6.40 -9.81
C PHE A 129 -17.35 -7.17 -8.88
N THR A 130 -18.46 -7.70 -9.42
CA THR A 130 -19.08 -8.90 -8.81
C THR A 130 -18.19 -10.11 -9.09
N ASN A 131 -18.17 -11.09 -8.18
CA ASN A 131 -17.27 -12.24 -8.30
C ASN A 131 -17.44 -13.02 -9.61
N GLU A 132 -18.69 -13.14 -10.09
CA GLU A 132 -19.03 -13.86 -11.33
C GLU A 132 -18.32 -13.26 -12.56
N ARG A 133 -18.15 -11.94 -12.61
CA ARG A 133 -17.55 -11.22 -13.74
C ARG A 133 -16.05 -11.49 -13.91
N VAL A 134 -15.40 -11.98 -12.86
CA VAL A 134 -13.93 -12.16 -12.83
C VAL A 134 -13.49 -13.62 -12.71
N ALA A 135 -14.44 -14.57 -12.66
CA ALA A 135 -14.15 -16.00 -12.62
C ALA A 135 -13.24 -16.41 -13.79
N GLU A 136 -13.59 -16.00 -15.01
CA GLU A 136 -12.88 -16.34 -16.26
C GLU A 136 -12.20 -15.14 -16.92
N ALA A 137 -11.87 -14.10 -16.15
CA ALA A 137 -11.20 -12.89 -16.66
C ALA A 137 -9.69 -13.13 -16.92
N HIS A 138 -9.36 -13.98 -17.90
CA HIS A 138 -7.99 -14.39 -18.17
C HIS A 138 -7.08 -13.22 -18.58
N VAL A 139 -7.59 -12.27 -19.38
CA VAL A 139 -6.82 -11.10 -19.84
C VAL A 139 -6.49 -10.19 -18.65
N LEU A 140 -7.49 -9.79 -17.87
CA LEU A 140 -7.24 -9.06 -16.62
C LEU A 140 -6.25 -9.78 -15.69
N LYS A 141 -6.44 -11.08 -15.43
CA LYS A 141 -5.51 -11.85 -14.57
C LYS A 141 -4.08 -11.87 -15.12
N SER A 142 -3.91 -11.89 -16.44
CA SER A 142 -2.60 -11.78 -17.10
C SER A 142 -1.99 -10.39 -16.92
N ILE A 143 -2.78 -9.32 -17.09
CA ILE A 143 -2.36 -7.93 -16.82
C ILE A 143 -1.85 -7.81 -15.39
N LEU A 144 -2.64 -8.27 -14.41
CA LEU A 144 -2.30 -8.23 -12.99
C LEU A 144 -1.02 -9.01 -12.68
N THR A 145 -0.90 -10.23 -13.20
CA THR A 145 0.29 -11.07 -13.00
C THR A 145 1.56 -10.43 -13.59
N HIS A 146 1.45 -9.85 -14.78
CA HIS A 146 2.55 -9.13 -15.42
C HIS A 146 2.99 -7.93 -14.58
N THR A 147 2.04 -7.08 -14.17
CA THR A 147 2.33 -5.91 -13.35
C THR A 147 2.89 -6.29 -11.98
N PHE A 148 2.39 -7.36 -11.36
CA PHE A 148 2.91 -7.88 -10.10
C PHE A 148 4.38 -8.30 -10.24
N LYS A 149 4.70 -9.15 -11.24
CA LYS A 149 6.08 -9.59 -11.51
C LYS A 149 7.01 -8.43 -11.80
N TYR A 150 6.56 -7.47 -12.60
CA TYR A 150 7.34 -6.27 -12.88
C TYR A 150 7.58 -5.45 -11.61
N ARG A 151 6.55 -5.19 -10.79
CA ARG A 151 6.72 -4.45 -9.53
C ARG A 151 7.65 -5.17 -8.54
N SER A 152 7.61 -6.49 -8.49
CA SER A 152 8.54 -7.30 -7.70
C SER A 152 9.99 -7.20 -8.21
N SER A 153 10.21 -6.96 -9.51
CA SER A 153 11.56 -6.78 -10.08
C SER A 153 12.30 -5.58 -9.50
N GLN A 154 11.56 -4.56 -9.03
CA GLN A 154 12.12 -3.37 -8.39
C GLN A 154 12.95 -3.71 -7.14
N LEU A 155 12.59 -4.75 -6.38
CA LEU A 155 13.42 -5.19 -5.24
C LEU A 155 14.79 -5.68 -5.71
N PHE A 156 14.85 -6.43 -6.82
CA PHE A 156 16.11 -6.91 -7.36
C PHE A 156 16.96 -5.78 -7.91
N GLU A 157 16.37 -4.84 -8.66
CA GLU A 157 17.05 -3.61 -9.07
C GLU A 157 17.59 -2.83 -7.87
N PHE A 158 16.84 -2.79 -6.77
CA PHE A 158 17.25 -2.15 -5.54
C PHE A 158 18.41 -2.89 -4.85
N MET A 159 18.39 -4.21 -4.78
CA MET A 159 19.49 -5.01 -4.23
C MET A 159 20.74 -4.93 -5.11
N HIS A 160 20.57 -4.96 -6.43
CA HIS A 160 21.68 -4.85 -7.39
C HIS A 160 22.46 -3.56 -7.25
N CYS A 161 21.86 -2.46 -6.79
CA CYS A 161 22.61 -1.25 -6.46
C CYS A 161 23.75 -1.50 -5.45
N PHE A 162 23.60 -2.50 -4.58
CA PHE A 162 24.57 -2.87 -3.56
C PHE A 162 25.47 -4.04 -3.95
N THR A 163 24.97 -4.95 -4.80
CA THR A 163 25.66 -6.22 -5.12
C THR A 163 26.33 -6.21 -6.49
N ARG A 164 26.06 -5.20 -7.32
CA ARG A 164 26.64 -5.02 -8.67
C ARG A 164 27.29 -3.64 -8.78
N PRO A 165 28.18 -3.41 -9.77
CA PRO A 165 28.89 -2.13 -9.93
C PRO A 165 27.95 -1.01 -10.43
N HIS A 166 27.10 -0.49 -9.54
CA HIS A 166 26.25 0.68 -9.75
C HIS A 166 26.71 1.86 -8.87
N GLN A 167 28.01 2.16 -8.95
CA GLN A 167 28.65 3.12 -8.06
C GLN A 167 28.00 4.51 -8.10
N ASP A 168 27.53 4.97 -9.27
CA ASP A 168 26.88 6.28 -9.40
C ASP A 168 25.64 6.44 -8.49
N ARG A 169 24.78 5.42 -8.41
CA ARG A 169 23.57 5.48 -7.56
C ARG A 169 23.94 5.52 -6.08
N LEU A 170 24.93 4.73 -5.66
CA LEU A 170 25.44 4.74 -4.29
C LEU A 170 26.09 6.09 -3.94
N ASP A 171 26.91 6.65 -4.83
CA ASP A 171 27.58 7.94 -4.64
C ASP A 171 26.58 9.10 -4.57
N ARG A 172 25.54 9.07 -5.41
CA ARG A 172 24.43 10.04 -5.34
C ARG A 172 23.67 9.93 -4.02
N ALA A 173 23.34 8.72 -3.59
CA ALA A 173 22.68 8.51 -2.30
C ALA A 173 23.57 8.95 -1.12
N ALA A 174 24.88 8.66 -1.17
CA ALA A 174 25.83 9.00 -0.11
C ALA A 174 25.96 10.51 0.06
N ARG A 175 26.05 11.25 -1.06
CA ARG A 175 26.02 12.72 -1.06
C ARG A 175 24.74 13.28 -0.46
N ASN A 176 23.59 12.65 -0.70
CA ASN A 176 22.30 13.12 -0.21
C ASN A 176 22.09 12.86 1.29
N THR A 177 22.69 11.81 1.84
CA THR A 177 22.45 11.40 3.24
C THR A 177 23.65 11.62 4.17
N GLY A 178 24.82 11.95 3.63
CA GLY A 178 26.07 11.96 4.40
C GLY A 178 26.49 10.58 4.87
N ALA A 179 26.21 9.54 4.09
CA ALA A 179 26.68 8.18 4.39
C ALA A 179 28.19 8.08 4.15
N ASP A 180 28.90 7.49 5.11
CA ASP A 180 30.33 7.21 5.03
C ASP A 180 30.61 5.83 4.41
N GLU A 181 31.87 5.58 4.07
CA GLU A 181 32.30 4.31 3.45
C GLU A 181 31.98 3.09 4.32
N GLN A 182 32.05 3.23 5.65
CA GLN A 182 31.77 2.16 6.60
C GLN A 182 30.29 1.76 6.54
N LEU A 183 29.36 2.73 6.54
CA LEU A 183 27.93 2.47 6.40
C LEU A 183 27.59 1.86 5.03
N VAL A 184 28.19 2.38 3.95
CA VAL A 184 27.97 1.84 2.59
C VAL A 184 28.48 0.41 2.51
N GLY A 185 29.69 0.13 3.01
CA GLY A 185 30.27 -1.22 3.04
C GLY A 185 29.42 -2.21 3.84
N PHE A 186 28.93 -1.80 5.02
CA PHE A 186 28.00 -2.61 5.82
C PHE A 186 26.73 -2.96 5.04
N LEU A 187 26.11 -1.98 4.39
CA LEU A 187 24.91 -2.20 3.59
C LEU A 187 25.17 -3.12 2.39
N CYS A 188 26.29 -2.95 1.69
CA CYS A 188 26.67 -3.83 0.59
C CYS A 188 26.82 -5.29 1.03
N ALA A 189 27.52 -5.52 2.15
CA ALA A 189 27.67 -6.86 2.72
C ALA A 189 26.32 -7.47 3.12
N MET A 190 25.50 -6.74 3.89
CA MET A 190 24.20 -7.24 4.37
C MET A 190 23.22 -7.49 3.21
N VAL A 191 23.12 -6.59 2.24
CA VAL A 191 22.25 -6.78 1.08
C VAL A 191 22.72 -7.97 0.22
N GLY A 192 24.04 -8.17 0.09
CA GLY A 192 24.59 -9.37 -0.55
C GLY A 192 24.17 -10.68 0.12
N LYS A 193 24.21 -10.72 1.47
CA LYS A 193 23.71 -11.86 2.24
C LYS A 193 22.21 -12.09 2.06
N ILE A 194 21.41 -11.02 2.08
CA ILE A 194 19.97 -11.10 1.86
C ILE A 194 19.65 -11.61 0.45
N GLN A 195 20.37 -11.14 -0.57
CA GLN A 195 20.22 -11.63 -1.93
C GLN A 195 20.52 -13.12 -2.02
N THR A 196 21.62 -13.57 -1.41
CA THR A 196 21.98 -15.01 -1.36
C THR A 196 20.90 -15.83 -0.66
N LEU A 197 20.39 -15.36 0.48
CA LEU A 197 19.28 -16.01 1.19
C LEU A 197 18.00 -16.09 0.33
N LEU A 198 17.69 -15.05 -0.43
CA LEU A 198 16.56 -15.05 -1.36
C LEU A 198 16.74 -16.07 -2.49
N ASP A 199 17.92 -16.09 -3.11
CA ASP A 199 18.24 -16.97 -4.23
C ASP A 199 18.23 -18.45 -3.78
N ASP A 200 18.84 -18.76 -2.63
CA ASP A 200 18.90 -20.11 -2.07
C ASP A 200 17.52 -20.66 -1.64
N ASN A 201 16.59 -19.78 -1.28
CA ASN A 201 15.31 -20.15 -0.67
C ASN A 201 14.10 -19.74 -1.52
N TRP A 202 14.30 -19.41 -2.80
CA TRP A 202 13.29 -18.83 -3.69
C TRP A 202 11.96 -19.59 -3.69
N SER A 203 12.00 -20.93 -3.68
CA SER A 203 10.80 -21.77 -3.70
C SER A 203 10.01 -21.77 -2.38
N SER A 204 10.61 -21.32 -1.28
CA SER A 204 10.00 -21.30 0.05
C SER A 204 9.55 -19.90 0.48
N VAL A 205 10.07 -18.84 -0.16
CA VAL A 205 9.71 -17.46 0.14
C VAL A 205 8.34 -17.13 -0.48
N PRO A 206 7.36 -16.67 0.31
CA PRO A 206 6.07 -16.24 -0.23
C PRO A 206 6.25 -15.08 -1.23
N PRO A 207 5.67 -15.14 -2.44
CA PRO A 207 5.85 -14.10 -3.46
C PRO A 207 5.50 -12.68 -2.96
N MET A 208 4.49 -12.56 -2.10
CA MET A 208 4.05 -11.27 -1.53
C MET A 208 5.06 -10.62 -0.58
N SER A 209 6.05 -11.39 -0.09
CA SER A 209 7.14 -10.93 0.76
C SER A 209 8.30 -10.34 -0.07
N VAL A 210 8.36 -10.63 -1.38
CA VAL A 210 9.38 -10.13 -2.32
C VAL A 210 9.04 -8.70 -2.76
N LYS A 211 9.29 -7.75 -1.85
CA LYS A 211 9.07 -6.31 -2.04
C LYS A 211 10.12 -5.50 -1.26
N ASN A 212 10.28 -4.22 -1.58
CA ASN A 212 11.23 -3.31 -0.89
C ASN A 212 11.09 -3.28 0.65
N LYS A 213 9.91 -3.64 1.19
CA LYS A 213 9.66 -3.75 2.64
C LYS A 213 10.53 -4.84 3.29
N LEU A 214 11.02 -5.83 2.53
CA LEU A 214 11.92 -6.89 3.00
C LEU A 214 13.21 -6.28 3.57
N LEU A 215 13.92 -5.46 2.78
CA LEU A 215 15.16 -4.83 3.26
C LEU A 215 14.90 -3.96 4.48
N ARG A 216 13.87 -3.10 4.41
CA ARG A 216 13.51 -2.24 5.55
C ARG A 216 13.27 -3.06 6.82
N ASN A 217 12.45 -4.11 6.76
CA ASN A 217 12.12 -4.91 7.93
C ASN A 217 13.32 -5.73 8.44
N PHE A 218 14.18 -6.23 7.54
CA PHE A 218 15.41 -6.92 7.91
C PHE A 218 16.35 -5.99 8.69
N PHE A 219 16.63 -4.78 8.16
CA PHE A 219 17.49 -3.82 8.85
C PHE A 219 16.88 -3.32 10.18
N ASP A 220 15.56 -3.17 10.28
CA ASP A 220 14.92 -2.87 11.57
C ASP A 220 15.13 -4.00 12.60
N GLY A 221 15.14 -5.25 12.16
CA GLY A 221 15.47 -6.40 13.01
C GLY A 221 16.90 -6.44 13.53
N LEU A 222 17.82 -5.68 12.92
CA LEU A 222 19.23 -5.56 13.34
C LEU A 222 19.45 -4.54 14.46
N ARG A 223 18.43 -3.74 14.84
CA ARG A 223 18.53 -2.73 15.92
C ARG A 223 19.06 -3.27 17.25
N PRO A 224 18.67 -4.47 17.73
CA PRO A 224 19.22 -5.01 18.97
C PRO A 224 20.75 -5.18 18.95
N ARG A 225 21.34 -5.43 17.77
CA ARG A 225 22.76 -5.71 17.60
C ARG A 225 23.61 -4.49 17.24
N TYR A 226 23.06 -3.57 16.45
CA TYR A 226 23.81 -2.41 15.92
C TYR A 226 23.34 -1.06 16.46
N GLY A 227 22.28 -1.02 17.27
CA GLY A 227 21.73 0.19 17.85
C GLY A 227 20.83 0.99 16.90
N ASP A 228 19.95 1.80 17.48
CA ASP A 228 18.91 2.52 16.75
C ASP A 228 19.49 3.59 15.82
N LEU A 229 20.47 4.36 16.31
CA LEU A 229 21.03 5.48 15.56
C LEU A 229 21.71 5.03 14.27
N PHE A 230 22.46 3.92 14.32
CA PHE A 230 23.14 3.39 13.15
C PHE A 230 22.14 2.82 12.13
N ILE A 231 21.15 2.05 12.61
CA ILE A 231 20.10 1.52 11.74
C ILE A 231 19.26 2.65 11.13
N ASP A 232 18.99 3.75 11.85
CA ASP A 232 18.29 4.90 11.27
C ASP A 232 19.08 5.53 10.11
N ARG A 233 20.41 5.65 10.24
CA ARG A 233 21.29 6.10 9.12
C ARG A 233 21.24 5.11 7.96
N ALA A 234 21.29 3.81 8.24
CA ALA A 234 21.17 2.75 7.23
C ALA A 234 19.84 2.82 6.47
N GLN A 235 18.72 2.98 7.19
CA GLN A 235 17.38 3.14 6.62
C GLN A 235 17.26 4.41 5.77
N ALA A 236 17.86 5.52 6.21
CA ALA A 236 17.89 6.76 5.44
C ALA A 236 18.64 6.59 4.11
N PHE A 237 19.79 5.92 4.12
CA PHE A 237 20.56 5.61 2.91
C PHE A 237 19.81 4.65 1.99
N LEU A 238 19.28 3.54 2.52
CA LEU A 238 18.44 2.60 1.78
C LEU A 238 17.25 3.31 1.12
N LYS A 239 16.59 4.23 1.84
CA LYS A 239 15.51 5.05 1.29
C LYS A 239 15.99 5.91 0.13
N ALA A 240 17.14 6.57 0.26
CA ALA A 240 17.70 7.40 -0.81
C ALA A 240 18.01 6.57 -2.07
N VAL A 241 18.66 5.41 -1.92
CA VAL A 241 18.93 4.50 -3.04
C VAL A 241 17.63 3.99 -3.67
N LYS A 242 16.64 3.61 -2.87
CA LYS A 242 15.32 3.16 -3.36
C LYS A 242 14.62 4.25 -4.18
N GLU A 243 14.68 5.51 -3.77
CA GLU A 243 14.06 6.60 -4.54
C GLU A 243 14.79 6.84 -5.88
N LEU A 244 16.12 6.66 -5.95
CA LEU A 244 16.85 6.68 -7.23
C LEU A 244 16.43 5.52 -8.15
N VAL A 245 16.30 4.31 -7.60
CA VAL A 245 15.81 3.14 -8.35
C VAL A 245 14.42 3.40 -8.91
N LYS A 246 13.52 3.98 -8.11
CA LYS A 246 12.16 4.33 -8.56
C LYS A 246 12.14 5.37 -9.67
N GLN A 247 13.00 6.39 -9.61
CA GLN A 247 13.09 7.43 -10.64
C GLN A 247 13.53 6.87 -11.99
N GLU A 248 14.34 5.82 -11.97
CA GLU A 248 14.91 5.18 -13.16
C GLU A 248 14.15 3.89 -13.55
N PHE A 249 13.11 3.54 -12.82
CA PHE A 249 12.28 2.37 -13.08
C PHE A 249 11.40 2.63 -14.31
N SER A 250 11.61 1.88 -15.40
CA SER A 250 10.91 2.13 -16.65
C SER A 250 9.39 2.05 -16.48
N LEU A 251 8.68 2.98 -17.12
CA LEU A 251 7.23 2.96 -17.14
C LEU A 251 6.67 2.12 -18.30
N ASP A 252 7.52 1.72 -19.25
CA ASP A 252 7.13 1.09 -20.52
C ASP A 252 6.52 -0.30 -20.35
N TYR A 253 6.79 -0.94 -19.21
CA TYR A 253 6.31 -2.28 -18.90
C TYR A 253 4.94 -2.28 -18.20
N PHE A 254 4.44 -1.13 -17.75
CA PHE A 254 3.08 -1.04 -17.22
C PHE A 254 2.08 -0.92 -18.38
N TYR A 255 0.95 -1.63 -18.27
CA TYR A 255 -0.18 -1.41 -19.17
C TYR A 255 -0.70 0.03 -19.05
N ARG A 256 -1.19 0.58 -20.15
CA ARG A 256 -1.76 1.93 -20.15
C ARG A 256 -3.05 1.95 -19.34
N ALA A 257 -3.28 3.03 -18.60
CA ALA A 257 -4.51 3.20 -17.83
C ALA A 257 -5.77 3.01 -18.69
N SER A 258 -5.75 3.44 -19.96
CA SER A 258 -6.86 3.24 -20.90
C SER A 258 -7.11 1.77 -21.24
N GLU A 259 -6.06 0.96 -21.39
CA GLU A 259 -6.17 -0.48 -21.70
C GLU A 259 -6.77 -1.24 -20.52
N VAL A 260 -6.33 -0.89 -19.31
CA VAL A 260 -6.86 -1.49 -18.08
C VAL A 260 -8.32 -1.08 -17.86
N ILE A 261 -8.68 0.18 -18.15
CA ILE A 261 -10.07 0.64 -18.11
C ILE A 261 -10.92 -0.12 -19.13
N GLU A 262 -10.45 -0.25 -20.37
CA GLU A 262 -11.17 -0.95 -21.44
C GLU A 262 -11.44 -2.41 -21.06
N GLU A 263 -10.42 -3.14 -20.60
CA GLU A 263 -10.57 -4.52 -20.12
C GLU A 263 -11.59 -4.58 -18.97
N THR A 264 -11.47 -3.68 -17.99
CA THR A 264 -12.40 -3.61 -16.86
C THR A 264 -13.84 -3.41 -17.32
N ARG A 265 -14.06 -2.50 -18.28
CA ARG A 265 -15.39 -2.24 -18.84
C ARG A 265 -15.94 -3.43 -19.61
N SER A 266 -15.10 -4.15 -20.35
CA SER A 266 -15.51 -5.36 -21.09
C SER A 266 -16.07 -6.45 -20.16
N LEU A 267 -15.58 -6.50 -18.92
CA LEU A 267 -16.03 -7.41 -17.87
C LEU A 267 -17.20 -6.84 -17.06
N GLY A 268 -17.70 -5.64 -17.36
CA GLY A 268 -18.70 -4.94 -16.57
C GLY A 268 -18.17 -4.40 -15.23
N GLY A 269 -16.85 -4.29 -15.05
CA GLY A 269 -16.28 -3.73 -13.84
C GLY A 269 -16.50 -2.23 -13.70
N CYS A 270 -16.35 -1.76 -12.47
CA CYS A 270 -16.29 -0.34 -12.12
C CYS A 270 -14.84 0.08 -11.89
N VAL A 271 -14.52 1.34 -12.21
CA VAL A 271 -13.18 1.92 -12.04
C VAL A 271 -13.25 3.14 -11.14
N VAL A 272 -12.38 3.22 -10.13
CA VAL A 272 -12.21 4.40 -9.27
C VAL A 272 -10.76 4.85 -9.31
N ILE A 273 -10.52 6.16 -9.36
CA ILE A 273 -9.18 6.72 -9.20
C ILE A 273 -8.90 6.90 -7.71
N PRO A 274 -7.93 6.17 -7.14
CA PRO A 274 -7.52 6.33 -5.75
C PRO A 274 -6.73 7.63 -5.56
N HIS A 275 -6.89 8.26 -4.38
CA HIS A 275 -6.15 9.43 -3.89
C HIS A 275 -5.48 10.30 -4.97
N PRO A 276 -6.26 11.01 -5.82
CA PRO A 276 -5.78 11.66 -7.03
C PRO A 276 -4.75 12.78 -6.79
N GLU A 277 -4.57 13.22 -5.54
CA GLU A 277 -3.50 14.16 -5.14
C GLU A 277 -2.11 13.59 -5.45
N GLU A 278 -1.90 12.28 -5.28
CA GLU A 278 -0.61 11.62 -5.55
C GLU A 278 -0.28 11.50 -7.04
N PHE A 279 -1.31 11.57 -7.89
CA PHE A 279 -1.21 11.39 -9.34
C PHE A 279 -1.56 12.65 -10.11
N TRP A 280 -1.54 13.82 -9.45
CA TRP A 280 -1.85 15.08 -10.12
C TRP A 280 -0.98 15.22 -11.39
N PRO A 281 -1.56 15.53 -12.58
CA PRO A 281 -2.90 16.06 -12.84
C PRO A 281 -3.95 15.04 -13.33
N ILE A 282 -4.01 13.81 -12.79
CA ILE A 282 -4.86 12.69 -13.29
C ILE A 282 -6.30 13.07 -13.68
N LEU A 283 -6.91 13.98 -12.93
CA LEU A 283 -8.28 14.48 -13.12
C LEU A 283 -8.51 15.15 -14.49
N LEU A 284 -7.47 15.69 -15.12
CA LEU A 284 -7.59 16.39 -16.40
C LEU A 284 -7.69 15.44 -17.61
N ARG A 285 -7.49 14.13 -17.42
CA ARG A 285 -7.47 13.17 -18.54
C ARG A 285 -8.85 12.77 -19.03
N GLY A 286 -9.88 12.99 -18.23
CA GLY A 286 -11.24 12.57 -18.58
C GLY A 286 -11.35 11.06 -18.76
N TYR A 287 -10.62 10.27 -17.96
CA TYR A 287 -10.75 8.81 -17.96
C TYR A 287 -12.20 8.39 -17.70
N ASP A 288 -12.64 7.31 -18.36
CA ASP A 288 -13.97 6.73 -18.17
C ASP A 288 -14.04 5.96 -16.84
N VAL A 289 -14.26 6.69 -15.75
CA VAL A 289 -14.28 6.16 -14.38
C VAL A 289 -15.62 6.39 -13.70
N ASP A 290 -15.92 5.56 -12.71
CA ASP A 290 -17.14 5.64 -11.91
C ASP A 290 -17.06 6.67 -10.79
N GLY A 291 -15.86 7.00 -10.34
CA GLY A 291 -15.66 7.99 -9.30
C GLY A 291 -14.21 8.23 -8.91
N TYR A 292 -14.06 9.08 -7.91
CA TYR A 292 -12.78 9.52 -7.38
C TYR A 292 -12.76 9.38 -5.86
N GLU A 293 -11.67 8.83 -5.34
CA GLU A 293 -11.38 8.82 -3.91
C GLU A 293 -10.88 10.21 -3.50
N VAL A 294 -11.80 11.09 -3.12
CA VAL A 294 -11.47 12.51 -2.83
C VAL A 294 -10.81 12.69 -1.46
N TRP A 295 -10.88 11.68 -0.60
CA TRP A 295 -10.23 11.65 0.70
C TRP A 295 -9.55 10.32 0.91
N ASN A 296 -8.33 10.40 1.42
CA ASN A 296 -7.53 9.28 1.88
C ASN A 296 -6.70 9.77 3.09
N PRO A 297 -6.34 8.92 4.06
CA PRO A 297 -5.49 9.33 5.19
C PRO A 297 -4.16 9.98 4.77
N GLN A 298 -3.58 9.59 3.63
CA GLN A 298 -2.35 10.14 3.06
C GLN A 298 -2.58 11.42 2.24
N SER A 299 -3.78 11.58 1.66
CA SER A 299 -4.14 12.64 0.72
C SER A 299 -5.41 13.33 1.19
N ARG A 300 -5.27 14.18 2.21
CA ARG A 300 -6.41 14.93 2.81
C ARG A 300 -6.40 16.42 2.49
N ARG A 301 -5.29 16.97 1.98
CA ARG A 301 -5.08 18.42 1.86
C ARG A 301 -6.11 19.07 0.95
N TYR A 302 -6.47 18.41 -0.14
CA TYR A 302 -7.38 18.96 -1.15
C TYR A 302 -8.78 18.35 -1.13
N THR A 303 -9.19 17.69 -0.05
CA THR A 303 -10.49 16.98 0.03
C THR A 303 -11.68 17.85 -0.39
N GLU A 304 -11.82 19.04 0.21
CA GLU A 304 -12.93 19.95 -0.12
C GLU A 304 -12.88 20.42 -1.58
N PHE A 305 -11.68 20.72 -2.09
CA PHE A 305 -11.48 21.11 -3.48
C PHE A 305 -11.85 19.97 -4.44
N LEU A 306 -11.44 18.74 -4.14
CA LEU A 306 -11.75 17.57 -4.96
C LEU A 306 -13.25 17.28 -5.00
N ILE A 307 -13.96 17.43 -3.87
CA ILE A 307 -15.43 17.36 -3.82
C ILE A 307 -16.05 18.40 -4.75
N GLU A 308 -15.59 19.65 -4.71
CA GLU A 308 -16.07 20.71 -5.59
C GLU A 308 -15.78 20.42 -7.07
N VAL A 309 -14.60 19.90 -7.38
CA VAL A 309 -14.21 19.51 -8.74
C VAL A 309 -15.14 18.42 -9.27
N VAL A 310 -15.40 17.36 -8.49
CA VAL A 310 -16.31 16.28 -8.90
C VAL A 310 -17.74 16.80 -9.10
N ASN A 311 -18.24 17.60 -8.14
CA ASN A 311 -19.57 18.21 -8.25
C ASN A 311 -19.70 19.12 -9.48
N ARG A 312 -18.65 19.88 -9.82
CA ARG A 312 -18.63 20.71 -11.03
C ARG A 312 -18.66 19.87 -12.29
N HIS A 313 -17.86 18.79 -12.35
CA HIS A 313 -17.88 17.86 -13.47
C HIS A 313 -19.27 17.25 -13.69
N ASN A 314 -19.97 16.89 -12.61
CA ASN A 314 -21.32 16.33 -12.72
C ASN A 314 -22.35 17.34 -13.26
N ARG A 315 -22.24 18.63 -12.91
CA ARG A 315 -23.14 19.68 -13.44
C ARG A 315 -22.97 19.94 -14.93
N THR A 316 -21.78 19.72 -15.47
CA THR A 316 -21.48 19.97 -16.89
C THR A 316 -21.54 18.70 -17.74
N ARG A 317 -21.76 17.53 -17.12
CA ARG A 317 -21.91 16.25 -17.83
C ARG A 317 -23.21 16.22 -18.63
N ALA A 318 -23.18 15.52 -19.76
CA ALA A 318 -24.40 15.30 -20.54
C ALA A 318 -25.36 14.40 -19.76
N ALA A 319 -26.67 14.56 -19.97
CA ALA A 319 -27.70 13.78 -19.28
C ALA A 319 -27.58 12.25 -19.54
N SER A 320 -26.94 11.85 -20.65
CA SER A 320 -26.66 10.46 -20.98
C SER A 320 -25.45 9.88 -20.23
N GLN A 321 -24.62 10.71 -19.60
CA GLN A 321 -23.43 10.27 -18.88
C GLN A 321 -23.78 10.00 -17.42
N ARG A 322 -23.25 8.89 -16.88
CA ARG A 322 -23.34 8.60 -15.45
C ARG A 322 -22.55 9.67 -14.68
N GLU A 323 -23.13 10.16 -13.59
CA GLU A 323 -22.43 11.05 -12.66
C GLU A 323 -21.21 10.34 -12.06
N LEU A 324 -20.17 11.07 -11.72
CA LEU A 324 -19.05 10.58 -10.93
C LEU A 324 -19.46 10.46 -9.46
N LEU A 325 -19.13 9.33 -8.83
CA LEU A 325 -19.27 9.14 -7.40
C LEU A 325 -18.05 9.70 -6.65
N ILE A 326 -18.32 10.14 -5.43
CA ILE A 326 -17.29 10.59 -4.49
C ILE A 326 -17.05 9.45 -3.50
N PHE A 327 -15.82 8.98 -3.44
CA PHE A 327 -15.37 7.95 -2.50
C PHE A 327 -14.47 8.57 -1.42
N MET A 328 -14.50 7.95 -0.25
CA MET A 328 -13.48 8.10 0.79
C MET A 328 -12.85 6.72 0.94
N GLY A 329 -11.53 6.61 0.84
CA GLY A 329 -10.84 5.33 1.05
C GLY A 329 -10.06 5.38 2.34
N ASP A 330 -10.09 4.28 3.09
CA ASP A 330 -9.34 4.18 4.34
C ASP A 330 -7.88 3.77 4.12
N ASP A 331 -7.58 3.10 2.99
CA ASP A 331 -6.24 2.63 2.63
C ASP A 331 -5.54 1.96 3.82
N CYS A 332 -6.31 1.11 4.50
CA CYS A 332 -5.86 0.33 5.63
C CYS A 332 -4.99 -0.83 5.13
N HIS A 333 -3.80 -1.00 5.70
CA HIS A 333 -2.92 -2.15 5.47
C HIS A 333 -2.93 -3.04 6.71
N LEU A 334 -3.57 -4.21 6.63
CA LEU A 334 -3.77 -5.07 7.79
C LEU A 334 -2.47 -5.68 8.33
N GLY A 335 -1.45 -5.86 7.49
CA GLY A 335 -0.14 -6.36 7.93
C GLY A 335 0.59 -5.39 8.86
N GLU A 336 0.20 -4.11 8.92
CA GLU A 336 0.72 -3.20 9.95
C GLU A 336 0.18 -3.57 11.35
N LYS A 337 -1.05 -4.10 11.43
CA LYS A 337 -1.67 -4.56 12.69
C LYS A 337 -1.01 -5.82 13.24
N ALA A 338 -0.20 -6.51 12.45
CA ALA A 338 0.55 -7.69 12.88
C ALA A 338 1.93 -7.35 13.45
N ARG A 339 2.36 -6.08 13.42
CA ARG A 339 3.69 -5.69 13.93
C ARG A 339 3.64 -5.40 15.44
N PRO A 340 4.76 -5.56 16.18
CA PRO A 340 4.86 -5.10 17.56
C PRO A 340 4.50 -3.61 17.65
N LEU A 341 3.77 -3.22 18.68
CA LEU A 341 3.18 -1.88 18.81
C LEU A 341 4.24 -0.77 18.73
N GLU A 342 5.42 -0.99 19.31
CA GLU A 342 6.55 -0.06 19.29
C GLU A 342 7.22 0.08 17.92
N GLN A 343 6.96 -0.85 17.00
CA GLN A 343 7.50 -0.84 15.63
C GLN A 343 6.48 -0.38 14.60
N GLN A 344 5.22 -0.22 14.99
CA GLN A 344 4.16 0.22 14.09
C GLN A 344 4.38 1.67 13.64
N ASP A 345 4.08 1.91 12.37
CA ASP A 345 3.92 3.25 11.83
C ASP A 345 2.64 3.88 12.41
N PRO A 346 2.73 4.97 13.20
CA PRO A 346 1.56 5.59 13.83
C PRO A 346 0.49 6.07 12.84
N GLU A 347 0.88 6.48 11.63
CA GLU A 347 -0.06 6.99 10.62
C GLU A 347 -0.79 5.86 9.88
N LYS A 348 -0.19 4.67 9.82
CA LYS A 348 -0.81 3.48 9.21
C LYS A 348 -1.60 2.65 10.22
N SER A 349 -1.09 2.55 11.44
CA SER A 349 -1.72 1.77 12.52
C SER A 349 -3.04 2.33 13.01
N ILE A 350 -3.38 3.59 12.74
CA ILE A 350 -4.71 4.16 13.07
C ILE A 350 -5.77 3.93 11.99
N ARG A 351 -5.38 3.52 10.78
CA ARG A 351 -6.31 3.31 9.67
C ARG A 351 -7.04 2.00 9.88
N GLU A 352 -8.35 1.98 9.69
CA GLU A 352 -9.17 0.79 9.88
C GLU A 352 -10.11 0.64 8.68
N VAL A 353 -10.32 -0.61 8.26
CA VAL A 353 -11.21 -0.93 7.13
C VAL A 353 -12.60 -0.40 7.42
N GLY A 354 -13.09 0.51 6.57
CA GLY A 354 -14.41 1.10 6.73
C GLY A 354 -14.52 2.28 7.70
N LEU A 355 -13.42 2.72 8.30
CA LEU A 355 -13.37 3.95 9.09
C LEU A 355 -12.84 5.12 8.26
N GLN A 356 -13.72 6.03 7.92
CA GLN A 356 -13.40 7.25 7.17
C GLN A 356 -13.95 8.46 7.92
N PRO A 357 -13.17 9.07 8.83
CA PRO A 357 -13.63 10.20 9.65
C PRO A 357 -14.10 11.41 8.85
N ALA A 358 -13.67 11.52 7.58
CA ALA A 358 -14.11 12.56 6.65
C ALA A 358 -15.62 12.62 6.46
N TRP A 359 -16.35 11.52 6.60
CA TRP A 359 -17.81 11.53 6.52
C TRP A 359 -18.46 12.31 7.66
N ASP A 360 -17.79 12.45 8.80
CA ASP A 360 -18.30 13.07 10.01
C ASP A 360 -17.78 14.50 10.23
N ASP A 361 -16.74 14.90 9.47
CA ASP A 361 -16.18 16.24 9.49
C ASP A 361 -17.20 17.29 8.99
N LEU A 362 -17.41 18.36 9.78
CA LEU A 362 -18.44 19.37 9.49
C LEU A 362 -18.19 20.16 8.20
N ASN A 363 -16.94 20.42 7.84
CA ASN A 363 -16.61 21.19 6.64
C ASN A 363 -16.82 20.32 5.39
N ILE A 364 -16.33 19.07 5.44
CA ILE A 364 -16.52 18.10 4.37
C ILE A 364 -18.02 17.80 4.17
N ARG A 365 -18.75 17.54 5.25
CA ARG A 365 -20.20 17.24 5.20
C ARG A 365 -21.01 18.33 4.50
N LYS A 366 -20.73 19.61 4.77
CA LYS A 366 -21.41 20.73 4.09
C LYS A 366 -21.25 20.66 2.58
N LYS A 367 -20.05 20.30 2.09
CA LYS A 367 -19.77 20.16 0.65
C LYS A 367 -20.45 18.94 0.05
N LEU A 368 -20.53 17.84 0.79
CA LEU A 368 -21.21 16.61 0.37
C LEU A 368 -22.73 16.79 0.26
N ILE A 369 -23.35 17.55 1.17
CA ILE A 369 -24.79 17.85 1.16
C ILE A 369 -25.20 18.54 -0.15
N ILE A 370 -24.38 19.45 -0.68
CA ILE A 370 -24.65 20.16 -1.94
C ILE A 370 -24.78 19.18 -3.13
N GLY A 371 -24.08 18.04 -3.08
CA GLY A 371 -24.15 16.99 -4.10
C GLY A 371 -25.02 15.80 -3.72
N GLU A 372 -25.82 15.90 -2.65
CA GLU A 372 -26.63 14.78 -2.10
C GLU A 372 -25.81 13.51 -1.82
N VAL A 373 -24.53 13.69 -1.47
CA VAL A 373 -23.60 12.59 -1.21
C VAL A 373 -23.60 12.24 0.27
N SER A 374 -23.80 10.96 0.56
CA SER A 374 -23.62 10.35 1.88
C SER A 374 -23.07 8.94 1.69
N ARG A 375 -22.55 8.35 2.77
CA ARG A 375 -22.07 6.96 2.74
C ARG A 375 -23.13 5.99 2.18
N ASN A 376 -24.39 6.13 2.60
CA ASN A 376 -25.50 5.30 2.14
C ASN A 376 -25.81 5.49 0.65
N THR A 377 -25.80 6.74 0.18
CA THR A 377 -26.06 7.00 -1.25
C THR A 377 -24.93 6.47 -2.12
N VAL A 378 -23.68 6.53 -1.66
CA VAL A 378 -22.54 5.90 -2.37
C VAL A 378 -22.67 4.39 -2.39
N ILE A 379 -22.92 3.74 -1.24
CA ILE A 379 -23.12 2.29 -1.16
C ILE A 379 -24.20 1.83 -2.15
N ARG A 380 -25.38 2.44 -2.09
CA ARG A 380 -26.51 2.10 -2.96
C ARG A 380 -26.16 2.29 -4.44
N ARG A 381 -25.72 3.49 -4.83
CA ARG A 381 -25.43 3.83 -6.24
C ARG A 381 -24.29 2.99 -6.80
N TYR A 382 -23.30 2.64 -5.99
CA TYR A 382 -22.17 1.86 -6.48
C TYR A 382 -22.52 0.37 -6.63
N ARG A 383 -23.34 -0.18 -5.72
CA ARG A 383 -23.93 -1.52 -5.86
C ARG A 383 -24.76 -1.65 -7.14
N GLU A 384 -25.58 -0.65 -7.46
CA GLU A 384 -26.34 -0.58 -8.71
C GLU A 384 -25.42 -0.66 -9.94
N ARG A 385 -24.27 0.02 -9.93
CA ARG A 385 -23.31 -0.03 -11.05
C ARG A 385 -22.60 -1.36 -11.17
N LEU A 386 -22.21 -1.95 -10.04
CA LEU A 386 -21.58 -3.27 -10.01
C LEU A 386 -22.54 -4.35 -10.53
N ALA A 387 -23.84 -4.19 -10.34
CA ALA A 387 -24.85 -5.08 -10.90
C ALA A 387 -25.00 -4.98 -12.43
N GLY A 388 -24.56 -3.88 -13.06
CA GLY A 388 -24.61 -3.63 -14.51
C GLY A 388 -25.62 -2.57 -14.92
#